data_AF-A0A972ZU57-F1
#
_entry.id   AF-A0A972ZU57-F1
#
_cell.length_a   1.000
_cell.length_b   1.000
_cell.length_c   1.000
_cell.angle_alpha   90.00
_cell.angle_beta   90.00
_cell.angle_gamma   90.00
#
_symmetry.space_group_name_H-M   'P 1'
#
loop_
_entity.id
_entity.type
_entity.pdbx_description
1 polymer ?
#
loop_
_entity_poly.entity_id
_entity_poly.type
_entity_poly.pdbx_seq_one_letter_code
_entity_poly.pdbx_strand_id
1 'polypeptide(L)'
;NEIAQSEGAGKKFARFWIHNGLLTINKEKMAKSLGNFVTIEEVLNKYPADVLKILFLQAHYSKPVDFSWERMEEAKKAGERFYILLDKLNRLKTEKSSESCIDVFRKRFEDAMDDDFNTAEALAVLFDLVTHVNKLDTGSVCAKDLLLELGGVLGLFGQGTVKSRDVKISEKEIKKLIDLRNMARKNKDFKAADKIREDLDKKGIILEDEKSGTTWRVK
;
A
#
# COMPACT_ATOMS: atom_id res chain seq x y z
N ASN A 1 28.45 -3.18 27.35
CA ASN A 1 29.20 -4.46 27.39
C ASN A 1 29.92 -4.75 26.09
N GLU A 2 29.23 -4.78 24.95
CA GLU A 2 29.83 -5.08 23.63
C GLU A 2 31.01 -4.15 23.26
N ILE A 3 30.83 -2.83 23.41
CA ILE A 3 31.89 -1.84 23.17
C ILE A 3 33.09 -2.10 24.10
N ALA A 4 32.83 -2.24 25.41
CA ALA A 4 33.89 -2.42 26.41
C ALA A 4 34.71 -3.71 26.18
N GLN A 5 34.07 -4.82 25.79
CA GLN A 5 34.76 -6.07 25.48
C GLN A 5 35.61 -5.96 24.22
N SER A 6 35.07 -5.31 23.18
CA SER A 6 35.73 -5.23 21.88
C SER A 6 36.86 -4.21 21.86
N GLU A 7 36.62 -3.01 22.40
CA GLU A 7 37.61 -1.93 22.42
C GLU A 7 38.64 -2.11 23.53
N GLY A 8 38.29 -2.79 24.63
CA GLY A 8 39.25 -3.25 25.63
C GLY A 8 40.28 -4.25 25.07
N ALA A 9 39.96 -4.93 23.96
CA ALA A 9 40.89 -5.76 23.21
C ALA A 9 41.71 -4.98 22.15
N GLY A 10 41.59 -3.65 22.10
CA GLY A 10 42.45 -2.76 21.30
C GLY A 10 41.99 -2.49 19.87
N LYS A 11 40.75 -2.83 19.49
CA LYS A 11 40.20 -2.54 18.16
C LYS A 11 38.87 -1.80 18.24
N LYS A 12 38.69 -0.77 17.41
CA LYS A 12 37.41 -0.07 17.25
C LYS A 12 36.34 -1.05 16.76
N PHE A 13 35.23 -1.15 17.49
CA PHE A 13 34.19 -2.15 17.19
C PHE A 13 33.29 -1.74 16.03
N ALA A 14 32.66 -0.55 16.12
CA ALA A 14 31.77 -0.03 15.10
C ALA A 14 31.94 1.49 14.95
N ARG A 15 31.57 2.02 13.78
CA ARG A 15 31.54 3.47 13.53
C ARG A 15 30.17 4.09 13.75
N PHE A 16 29.12 3.33 13.48
CA PHE A 16 27.73 3.77 13.60
C PHE A 16 26.94 2.71 14.38
N TRP A 17 26.08 3.19 15.26
CA TRP A 17 25.13 2.39 16.02
C TRP A 17 23.74 2.94 15.75
N ILE A 18 22.86 2.09 15.25
CA ILE A 18 21.50 2.47 14.88
C ILE A 18 20.56 1.83 15.88
N HIS A 19 19.76 2.66 16.55
CA HIS A 19 18.79 2.22 17.55
C HIS A 19 17.39 2.53 17.07
N ASN A 20 16.52 1.53 17.08
CA ASN A 20 15.11 1.71 16.74
C ASN A 20 14.32 2.20 17.95
N GLY A 21 13.30 3.01 17.67
CA GLY A 21 12.34 3.46 18.66
C GLY A 21 11.58 2.30 19.29
N LEU A 22 11.08 2.50 20.50
CA LEU A 22 10.31 1.49 21.20
C LEU A 22 8.93 1.30 20.55
N LEU A 23 8.49 0.04 20.51
CA LEU A 23 7.14 -0.32 20.10
C LEU A 23 6.22 -0.44 21.33
N THR A 24 5.12 0.30 21.33
CA THR A 24 4.05 0.21 22.33
C THR A 24 2.78 -0.38 21.73
N ILE A 25 1.88 -0.91 22.56
CA ILE A 25 0.53 -1.30 22.20
C ILE A 25 -0.43 -0.48 23.05
N ASN A 26 -1.33 0.28 22.43
CA ASN A 26 -2.29 1.14 23.12
C ASN A 26 -1.62 2.03 24.19
N LYS A 27 -0.43 2.57 23.87
CA LYS A 27 0.44 3.38 24.75
C LYS A 27 1.08 2.65 25.93
N GLU A 28 0.89 1.34 26.04
CA GLU A 28 1.59 0.49 27.01
C GLU A 28 2.77 -0.23 26.37
N LYS A 29 3.81 -0.51 27.16
CA LYS A 29 4.93 -1.31 26.67
C LYS A 29 4.43 -2.71 26.29
N MET A 30 4.79 -3.17 25.10
CA MET A 30 4.53 -4.55 24.70
C MET A 30 5.42 -5.48 25.54
N ALA A 31 4.80 -6.37 26.33
CA ALA A 31 5.54 -7.39 27.07
C ALA A 31 4.72 -8.68 27.18
N LYS A 32 5.38 -9.84 26.99
CA LYS A 32 4.76 -11.15 27.23
C LYS A 32 4.18 -11.27 28.64
N SER A 33 4.83 -10.66 29.63
CA SER A 33 4.39 -10.64 31.03
C SER A 33 3.12 -9.82 31.28
N LEU A 34 2.78 -8.87 30.41
CA LEU A 34 1.56 -8.07 30.48
C LEU A 34 0.40 -8.71 29.70
N GLY A 35 0.64 -9.80 28.98
CA GLY A 35 -0.36 -10.44 28.11
C GLY A 35 -0.83 -9.57 26.94
N ASN A 36 -0.21 -8.41 26.73
CA ASN A 36 -0.63 -7.37 25.78
C ASN A 36 0.18 -7.38 24.47
N PHE A 37 0.72 -8.53 24.06
CA PHE A 37 1.52 -8.64 22.84
C PHE A 37 0.68 -9.15 21.67
N VAL A 38 1.01 -8.70 20.47
CA VAL A 38 0.40 -9.16 19.22
C VAL A 38 1.49 -9.86 18.42
N THR A 39 1.22 -11.08 17.97
CA THR A 39 2.19 -11.84 17.16
C THR A 39 2.12 -11.43 15.69
N ILE A 40 3.22 -11.62 14.96
CA ILE A 40 3.23 -11.42 13.50
C ILE A 40 2.22 -12.36 12.83
N GLU A 41 2.08 -13.60 13.32
CA GLU A 41 1.10 -14.56 12.81
C GLU A 41 -0.34 -14.05 12.95
N GLU A 42 -0.71 -13.50 14.11
CA GLU A 42 -2.03 -12.87 14.31
C GLU A 42 -2.28 -11.71 13.36
N VAL A 43 -1.26 -10.88 13.10
CA VAL A 43 -1.37 -9.77 12.15
C VAL A 43 -1.58 -10.31 10.73
N LEU A 44 -0.75 -11.26 10.30
CA LEU A 44 -0.78 -11.82 8.94
C LEU A 44 -2.05 -12.62 8.65
N ASN A 45 -2.70 -13.17 9.68
CA ASN A 45 -4.02 -13.81 9.57
C ASN A 45 -5.15 -12.80 9.28
N LYS A 46 -4.96 -11.52 9.60
CA LYS A 46 -5.98 -10.46 9.44
C LYS A 46 -5.66 -9.49 8.31
N TYR A 47 -4.38 -9.24 8.05
CA TYR A 47 -3.91 -8.21 7.12
C TYR A 47 -2.78 -8.73 6.24
N PRO A 48 -2.70 -8.28 4.97
CA PRO A 48 -1.50 -8.48 4.16
C PRO A 48 -0.25 -7.90 4.83
N ALA A 49 0.91 -8.53 4.60
CA ALA A 49 2.18 -8.10 5.18
C ALA A 49 2.51 -6.63 4.91
N ASP A 50 2.16 -6.12 3.73
CA ASP A 50 2.39 -4.72 3.36
C ASP A 50 1.64 -3.74 4.25
N VAL A 51 0.48 -4.10 4.80
CA VAL A 51 -0.24 -3.23 5.74
C VAL A 51 0.60 -3.00 6.99
N LEU A 52 1.22 -4.07 7.52
CA LEU A 52 2.10 -3.99 8.68
C LEU A 52 3.36 -3.17 8.35
N LYS A 53 3.94 -3.36 7.17
CA LYS A 53 5.10 -2.56 6.72
C LYS A 53 4.74 -1.08 6.61
N ILE A 54 3.62 -0.75 5.99
CA ILE A 54 3.15 0.64 5.85
C ILE A 54 2.98 1.29 7.22
N LEU A 55 2.39 0.58 8.19
CA LEU A 55 2.27 1.09 9.56
C LEU A 55 3.63 1.54 10.13
N PHE A 56 4.67 0.72 9.97
CA PHE A 56 6.00 1.05 10.48
C PHE A 56 6.70 2.13 9.65
N LEU A 57 6.53 2.12 8.32
CA LEU A 57 7.15 3.09 7.41
C LEU A 57 6.60 4.51 7.59
N GLN A 58 5.39 4.66 8.14
CA GLN A 58 4.78 5.96 8.44
C GLN A 58 5.50 6.76 9.53
N ALA A 59 6.43 6.15 10.26
CA ALA A 59 7.23 6.82 11.27
C ALA A 59 8.72 6.59 10.99
N HIS A 60 9.53 7.58 11.37
CA HIS A 60 10.99 7.44 11.34
C HIS A 60 11.44 6.33 12.30
N TYR A 61 12.39 5.48 11.90
CA TYR A 61 12.79 4.28 12.66
C TYR A 61 13.23 4.57 14.10
N SER A 62 13.80 5.76 14.35
CA SER A 62 14.26 6.20 15.66
C SER A 62 13.14 6.70 16.59
N LYS A 63 11.91 6.85 16.10
CA LYS A 63 10.76 7.34 16.87
C LYS A 63 9.94 6.18 17.43
N PRO A 64 9.36 6.33 18.63
CA PRO A 64 8.43 5.34 19.15
C PRO A 64 7.23 5.16 18.23
N VAL A 65 6.81 3.92 18.03
CA VAL A 65 5.61 3.57 17.25
C VAL A 65 4.63 2.91 18.20
N ASP A 66 3.38 3.36 18.15
CA ASP A 66 2.29 2.73 18.90
C ASP A 66 1.42 1.90 17.94
N PHE A 67 1.37 0.60 18.20
CA PHE A 67 0.54 -0.35 17.48
C PHE A 67 -0.87 -0.36 18.06
N SER A 68 -1.85 -0.25 17.17
CA SER A 68 -3.26 -0.53 17.48
C SER A 68 -3.95 -1.10 16.24
N TRP A 69 -5.06 -1.82 16.45
CA TRP A 69 -5.86 -2.34 15.33
C TRP A 69 -6.50 -1.22 14.50
N GLU A 70 -6.77 -0.06 15.11
CA GLU A 70 -7.25 1.14 14.42
C GLU A 70 -6.19 1.65 13.43
N ARG A 71 -4.93 1.76 13.87
CA ARG A 71 -3.82 2.17 13.00
C ARG A 71 -3.52 1.17 11.89
N MET A 72 -3.72 -0.12 12.14
CA MET A 72 -3.65 -1.14 11.09
C MET A 72 -4.71 -0.90 10.02
N GLU A 73 -5.93 -0.50 10.39
CA GLU A 73 -6.98 -0.17 9.43
C GLU A 73 -6.68 1.13 8.66
N GLU A 74 -6.09 2.14 9.32
CA GLU A 74 -5.59 3.35 8.65
C GLU A 74 -4.48 3.02 7.64
N ALA A 75 -3.50 2.22 8.04
CA ALA A 75 -2.42 1.77 7.16
C ALA A 75 -2.95 0.96 5.98
N LYS A 76 -3.99 0.13 6.19
CA LYS A 76 -4.65 -0.61 5.12
C LYS A 76 -5.32 0.33 4.11
N LYS A 77 -6.11 1.29 4.58
CA LYS A 77 -6.76 2.30 3.71
C LYS A 77 -5.73 3.11 2.94
N ALA A 78 -4.62 3.48 3.57
CA ALA A 78 -3.52 4.16 2.90
C ALA A 78 -2.92 3.27 1.80
N GLY A 79 -2.59 2.02 2.13
CA GLY A 79 -2.01 1.06 1.19
C GLY A 79 -2.89 0.73 -0.01
N GLU A 80 -4.21 0.68 0.17
CA GLU A 80 -5.18 0.45 -0.92
C GLU A 80 -5.00 1.42 -2.08
N ARG A 81 -4.58 2.66 -1.83
CA ARG A 81 -4.33 3.66 -2.88
C ARG A 81 -3.24 3.22 -3.87
N PHE A 82 -2.19 2.56 -3.39
CA PHE A 82 -1.14 2.02 -4.26
C PHE A 82 -1.68 0.91 -5.15
N TYR A 83 -2.42 -0.03 -4.57
CA TYR A 83 -2.97 -1.17 -5.29
C TYR A 83 -4.03 -0.76 -6.32
N ILE A 84 -4.86 0.22 -6.00
CA ILE A 84 -5.84 0.81 -6.95
C ILE A 84 -5.10 1.38 -8.17
N LEU A 85 -4.03 2.15 -7.94
CA LEU A 85 -3.26 2.71 -9.05
C LEU A 85 -2.58 1.61 -9.87
N LEU A 86 -1.93 0.64 -9.22
CA LEU A 86 -1.27 -0.47 -9.91
C LEU A 86 -2.26 -1.28 -10.76
N ASP A 87 -3.47 -1.54 -10.25
CA ASP A 87 -4.54 -2.21 -11.00
C ASP A 87 -5.01 -1.35 -12.20
N LYS A 88 -5.23 -0.04 -11.99
CA LYS A 88 -5.54 0.90 -13.08
C LYS A 88 -4.47 0.87 -14.18
N LEU A 89 -3.19 0.95 -13.80
CA LEU A 89 -2.07 0.95 -14.74
C LEU A 89 -1.88 -0.40 -15.46
N ASN A 90 -2.20 -1.53 -14.81
CA ASN A 90 -2.17 -2.86 -15.43
C ASN A 90 -3.21 -3.04 -16.54
N ARG A 91 -4.35 -2.35 -16.45
CA ARG A 91 -5.45 -2.43 -17.44
C ARG A 91 -5.23 -1.56 -18.67
N LEU A 92 -4.35 -0.56 -18.59
CA LEU A 92 -4.05 0.30 -19.72
C LEU A 92 -3.17 -0.44 -20.73
N LYS A 93 -3.58 -0.43 -22.00
CA LYS A 93 -2.77 -0.99 -23.08
C LYS A 93 -1.49 -0.16 -23.20
N THR A 94 -0.38 -0.89 -23.26
CA THR A 94 0.99 -0.38 -23.15
C THR A 94 1.32 0.52 -24.34
N GLU A 95 1.13 1.83 -24.19
CA GLU A 95 1.78 2.81 -25.07
C GLU A 95 2.95 3.42 -24.29
N LYS A 96 4.16 3.27 -24.83
CA LYS A 96 5.37 3.88 -24.27
C LYS A 96 5.26 5.39 -24.42
N SER A 97 4.71 6.07 -23.43
CA SER A 97 4.89 7.49 -23.24
C SER A 97 6.20 7.70 -22.46
N SER A 98 7.12 8.49 -23.02
CA SER A 98 8.26 8.99 -22.26
C SER A 98 7.84 10.29 -21.59
N GLU A 99 7.77 10.30 -20.26
CA GLU A 99 7.60 11.53 -19.52
C GLU A 99 8.76 11.69 -18.55
N SER A 100 9.56 12.74 -18.78
CA SER A 100 10.61 13.23 -17.89
C SER A 100 10.08 13.77 -16.55
N CYS A 101 8.75 13.85 -16.38
CA CYS A 101 8.11 14.42 -15.20
C CYS A 101 8.18 13.52 -13.95
N ILE A 102 8.52 12.23 -14.10
CA ILE A 102 8.54 11.29 -12.97
C ILE A 102 9.90 11.21 -12.27
N ASP A 103 10.98 11.69 -12.90
CA ASP A 103 12.33 11.66 -12.33
C ASP A 103 12.45 12.51 -11.06
N VAL A 104 11.61 13.56 -10.93
CA VAL A 104 11.55 14.37 -9.72
C VAL A 104 11.14 13.56 -8.49
N PHE A 105 10.28 12.54 -8.64
CA PHE A 105 9.85 11.69 -7.53
C PHE A 105 10.97 10.76 -7.09
N ARG A 106 11.78 10.26 -8.03
CA ARG A 106 12.98 9.49 -7.71
C ARG A 106 13.93 10.33 -6.86
N LYS A 107 14.26 11.54 -7.32
CA LYS A 107 15.20 12.39 -6.59
C LYS A 107 14.69 12.76 -5.19
N ARG A 108 13.40 13.11 -5.07
CA ARG A 108 12.77 13.38 -3.76
C ARG A 108 12.78 12.16 -2.83
N PHE A 109 12.59 10.96 -3.38
CA PHE A 109 12.65 9.72 -2.61
C PHE A 109 14.08 9.45 -2.11
N GLU A 110 15.08 9.59 -2.99
CA GLU A 110 16.50 9.46 -2.63
C GLU A 110 16.90 10.47 -1.56
N ASP A 111 16.52 11.75 -1.71
CA ASP A 111 16.80 12.80 -0.73
C ASP A 111 16.17 12.48 0.65
N ALA A 112 14.96 11.91 0.67
CA ALA A 112 14.32 11.45 1.91
C ALA A 112 15.05 10.26 2.54
N MET A 113 15.53 9.30 1.74
CA MET A 113 16.26 8.14 2.25
C MET A 113 17.68 8.48 2.70
N ASP A 114 18.32 9.46 2.06
CA ASP A 114 19.64 9.99 2.43
C ASP A 114 19.59 10.79 3.75
N ASP A 115 18.42 11.34 4.10
CA ASP A 115 18.14 11.97 5.40
C ASP A 115 17.81 10.90 6.47
N ASP A 116 18.84 10.19 6.95
CA ASP A 116 18.75 9.18 8.02
C ASP A 116 17.62 8.14 7.80
N PHE A 117 17.46 7.63 6.58
CA PHE A 117 16.42 6.65 6.26
C PHE A 117 15.01 7.13 6.63
N ASN A 118 14.66 8.38 6.29
CA ASN A 118 13.35 8.97 6.58
C ASN A 118 12.24 8.33 5.71
N THR A 119 11.82 7.14 6.11
CA THR A 119 10.79 6.36 5.42
C THR A 119 9.42 7.03 5.42
N ALA A 120 9.14 7.89 6.40
CA ALA A 120 7.87 8.63 6.47
C ALA A 120 7.77 9.62 5.29
N GLU A 121 8.84 10.38 5.05
CA GLU A 121 8.94 11.29 3.91
C GLU A 121 9.01 10.51 2.58
N ALA A 122 9.81 9.44 2.52
CA ALA A 122 9.89 8.59 1.33
C ALA A 122 8.53 7.98 0.94
N LEU A 123 7.75 7.53 1.93
CA LEU A 123 6.39 7.02 1.73
C LEU A 123 5.43 8.13 1.28
N ALA A 124 5.58 9.35 1.80
CA ALA A 124 4.83 10.52 1.33
C ALA A 124 5.10 10.81 -0.16
N VAL A 125 6.36 10.71 -0.61
CA VAL A 125 6.73 10.84 -2.03
C VAL A 125 6.02 9.79 -2.89
N LEU A 126 5.86 8.55 -2.43
CA LEU A 126 5.07 7.53 -3.15
C LEU A 126 3.59 7.91 -3.25
N PHE A 127 3.00 8.47 -2.18
CA PHE A 127 1.61 8.96 -2.23
C PHE A 127 1.44 10.17 -3.15
N ASP A 128 2.43 11.06 -3.22
CA ASP A 128 2.45 12.17 -4.17
C ASP A 128 2.54 11.66 -5.60
N LEU A 129 3.38 10.64 -5.87
CA LEU A 129 3.45 9.98 -7.18
C LEU A 129 2.07 9.40 -7.54
N VAL A 130 1.41 8.70 -6.61
CA VAL A 130 0.05 8.17 -6.84
C VAL A 130 -0.93 9.29 -7.18
N THR A 131 -0.85 10.41 -6.46
CA THR A 131 -1.75 11.55 -6.66
C THR A 131 -1.49 12.24 -7.99
N HIS A 132 -0.22 12.37 -8.39
CA HIS A 132 0.19 12.95 -9.65
C HIS A 132 -0.31 12.10 -10.83
N VAL A 133 -0.04 10.79 -10.82
CA VAL A 133 -0.44 9.88 -11.90
C VAL A 133 -1.95 9.79 -12.04
N ASN A 134 -2.70 9.85 -10.93
CA ASN A 134 -4.17 9.86 -11.00
C ASN A 134 -4.75 11.11 -11.65
N LYS A 135 -4.01 12.24 -11.69
CA LYS A 135 -4.42 13.47 -12.39
C LYS A 135 -4.10 13.43 -13.88
N LEU A 136 -3.23 12.52 -14.32
CA LEU A 136 -2.90 12.35 -15.74
C LEU A 136 -4.00 11.52 -16.42
N ASP A 137 -4.53 12.03 -17.52
CA ASP A 137 -5.54 11.30 -18.33
C ASP A 137 -4.92 10.11 -19.07
N THR A 138 -3.62 10.18 -19.37
CA THR A 138 -2.83 9.10 -19.97
C THR A 138 -2.06 8.39 -18.87
N GLY A 139 -2.40 7.15 -18.55
CA GLY A 139 -1.59 6.38 -17.61
C GLY A 139 -0.22 6.06 -18.21
N SER A 140 0.82 6.18 -17.40
CA SER A 140 2.21 5.99 -17.82
C SER A 140 2.77 4.68 -17.28
N VAL A 141 3.28 3.83 -18.17
CA VAL A 141 3.99 2.59 -17.81
C VAL A 141 5.19 2.90 -16.94
N CYS A 142 5.91 3.99 -17.23
CA CYS A 142 7.07 4.43 -16.48
C CYS A 142 6.71 4.76 -15.02
N ALA A 143 5.52 5.29 -14.76
CA ALA A 143 5.06 5.57 -13.41
C ALA A 143 4.77 4.29 -12.60
N LYS A 144 4.27 3.24 -13.25
CA LYS A 144 4.11 1.91 -12.63
C LYS A 144 5.47 1.35 -12.23
N ASP A 145 6.42 1.35 -13.16
CA ASP A 145 7.75 0.79 -12.94
C ASP A 145 8.48 1.55 -11.81
N LEU A 146 8.41 2.88 -11.81
CA LEU A 146 8.97 3.71 -10.75
C LEU A 146 8.30 3.42 -9.39
N LEU A 147 6.97 3.33 -9.33
CA LEU A 147 6.27 3.01 -8.09
C LEU A 147 6.68 1.64 -7.53
N LEU A 148 6.78 0.63 -8.40
CA LEU A 148 7.21 -0.71 -8.01
C LEU A 148 8.67 -0.73 -7.55
N GLU A 149 9.54 0.01 -8.23
CA GLU A 149 10.95 0.12 -7.87
C GLU A 149 11.13 0.78 -6.49
N LEU A 150 10.60 2.00 -6.32
CA LEU A 150 10.76 2.76 -5.07
C LEU A 150 10.02 2.08 -3.90
N GLY A 151 8.83 1.54 -4.15
CA GLY A 151 8.13 0.75 -3.14
C GLY A 151 8.87 -0.54 -2.79
N GLY A 152 9.56 -1.16 -3.76
CA GLY A 152 10.41 -2.32 -3.55
C GLY A 152 11.59 -2.03 -2.61
N VAL A 153 12.17 -0.83 -2.66
CA VAL A 153 13.19 -0.38 -1.68
C VAL A 153 12.63 -0.37 -0.26
N LEU A 154 11.38 0.04 -0.09
CA LEU A 154 10.66 -0.01 1.20
C LEU A 154 10.12 -1.41 1.55
N GLY A 155 10.41 -2.42 0.73
CA GLY A 155 9.92 -3.79 0.90
C GLY A 155 8.42 -3.95 0.65
N LEU A 156 7.76 -2.98 0.00
CA LEU A 156 6.35 -3.06 -0.40
C LEU A 156 6.20 -3.85 -1.71
N PHE A 157 4.98 -4.28 -2.00
CA PHE A 157 4.54 -4.90 -3.27
C PHE A 157 5.03 -6.32 -3.55
N GLY A 158 5.86 -6.94 -2.69
CA GLY A 158 6.34 -8.32 -2.86
C GLY A 158 7.05 -8.56 -4.20
N GLN A 159 7.33 -9.81 -4.59
CA GLN A 159 7.93 -10.13 -5.90
C GLN A 159 6.97 -9.88 -7.07
N GLY A 160 6.56 -8.63 -7.31
CA GLY A 160 5.67 -8.24 -8.41
C GLY A 160 4.25 -8.81 -8.34
N THR A 161 3.95 -9.65 -7.35
CA THR A 161 2.62 -10.16 -7.10
C THR A 161 1.90 -9.18 -6.18
N VAL A 162 1.28 -8.18 -6.80
CA VAL A 162 -0.13 -7.97 -6.45
C VAL A 162 -0.77 -9.33 -6.72
N LYS A 163 -0.81 -10.23 -5.72
CA LYS A 163 -1.77 -11.33 -5.79
C LYS A 163 -3.08 -10.59 -5.90
N SER A 164 -3.66 -10.58 -7.10
CA SER A 164 -5.06 -10.22 -7.27
C SER A 164 -5.75 -10.98 -6.16
N ARG A 165 -6.28 -10.28 -5.14
CA ARG A 165 -7.00 -10.93 -4.04
C ARG A 165 -7.88 -11.96 -4.71
N ASP A 166 -7.82 -13.24 -4.34
CA ASP A 166 -8.45 -14.34 -5.08
C ASP A 166 -9.94 -14.04 -5.30
N VAL A 167 -10.24 -13.37 -6.41
CA VAL A 167 -11.58 -12.99 -6.77
C VAL A 167 -12.16 -14.25 -7.39
N LYS A 168 -13.06 -14.90 -6.66
CA LYS A 168 -13.76 -16.11 -7.12
C LYS A 168 -14.65 -15.90 -8.34
N ILE A 169 -14.75 -14.65 -8.82
CA ILE A 169 -15.55 -14.26 -9.99
C ILE A 169 -14.62 -13.78 -11.11
N SER A 170 -14.80 -14.32 -12.31
CA SER A 170 -13.98 -13.95 -13.46
C SER A 170 -14.29 -12.52 -13.94
N GLU A 171 -13.31 -11.85 -14.54
CA GLU A 171 -13.49 -10.52 -15.14
C GLU A 171 -14.66 -10.50 -16.15
N LYS A 172 -14.84 -11.60 -16.89
CA LYS A 172 -15.96 -11.77 -17.82
C LYS A 172 -17.32 -11.77 -17.12
N GLU A 173 -17.42 -12.40 -15.95
CA GLU A 173 -18.65 -12.41 -15.16
C GLU A 173 -18.90 -11.05 -14.49
N ILE A 174 -17.86 -10.35 -14.03
CA ILE A 174 -17.98 -8.98 -13.52
C ILE A 174 -18.55 -8.07 -14.61
N LYS A 175 -17.99 -8.12 -15.82
CA LYS A 175 -18.46 -7.34 -16.96
C LYS A 175 -19.92 -7.64 -17.30
N LYS A 176 -20.32 -8.91 -17.31
CA LYS A 176 -21.71 -9.31 -17.53
C LYS A 176 -22.66 -8.75 -16.47
N LEU A 177 -22.25 -8.75 -15.20
CA LEU A 177 -23.06 -8.17 -14.12
C LEU A 177 -23.15 -6.64 -14.23
N ILE A 178 -22.07 -5.97 -14.63
CA ILE A 178 -22.08 -4.52 -14.90
C ILE A 178 -23.04 -4.20 -16.07
N ASP A 179 -23.02 -4.98 -17.15
CA ASP A 179 -23.92 -4.80 -18.28
C ASP A 179 -25.39 -4.99 -17.87
N LEU A 180 -25.70 -6.03 -17.09
CA LEU A 180 -27.04 -6.27 -16.55
C LEU A 180 -27.51 -5.12 -15.64
N ARG A 181 -26.61 -4.61 -14.78
CA ARG A 181 -26.89 -3.45 -13.93
C ARG A 181 -27.17 -2.20 -14.77
N ASN A 182 -26.37 -1.95 -15.80
CA ASN A 182 -26.54 -0.80 -16.68
C ASN A 182 -27.87 -0.88 -17.46
N MET A 183 -28.27 -2.07 -17.89
CA MET A 183 -29.60 -2.30 -18.47
C MET A 183 -30.72 -2.05 -17.45
N ALA A 184 -30.58 -2.54 -16.21
CA ALA A 184 -31.56 -2.29 -15.14
C ALA A 184 -31.72 -0.79 -14.85
N ARG A 185 -30.61 -0.04 -14.75
CA ARG A 185 -30.64 1.43 -14.60
C ARG A 185 -31.32 2.12 -15.78
N LYS A 186 -31.02 1.69 -17.02
CA LYS A 186 -31.65 2.24 -18.24
C LYS A 186 -33.17 1.99 -18.25
N ASN A 187 -33.60 0.84 -17.74
CA ASN A 187 -35.00 0.46 -17.61
C ASN A 187 -35.67 1.03 -16.33
N LYS A 188 -34.97 1.87 -15.56
CA LYS A 188 -35.41 2.45 -14.27
C LYS A 188 -35.72 1.40 -13.19
N ASP A 189 -35.20 0.19 -13.31
CA ASP A 189 -35.25 -0.84 -12.27
C ASP A 189 -34.06 -0.66 -11.31
N PHE A 190 -34.20 0.32 -10.41
CA PHE A 190 -33.18 0.64 -9.43
C PHE A 190 -32.97 -0.50 -8.41
N LYS A 191 -34.03 -1.25 -8.09
CA LYS A 191 -33.96 -2.36 -7.14
C LYS A 191 -33.08 -3.50 -7.66
N ALA A 192 -33.23 -3.86 -8.93
CA ALA A 192 -32.35 -4.85 -9.56
C ALA A 192 -30.90 -4.34 -9.69
N ALA A 193 -30.72 -3.05 -10.02
CA ALA A 193 -29.39 -2.44 -10.12
C ALA A 193 -28.64 -2.44 -8.77
N ASP A 194 -29.33 -2.13 -7.67
CA ASP A 194 -28.75 -2.14 -6.32
C ASP A 194 -28.44 -3.56 -5.85
N LYS A 195 -29.32 -4.53 -6.13
CA LYS A 195 -29.06 -5.93 -5.82
C LYS A 195 -27.78 -6.45 -6.49
N ILE A 196 -27.57 -6.11 -7.76
CA ILE A 196 -26.34 -6.49 -8.48
C ILE A 196 -25.11 -5.83 -7.86
N ARG A 197 -25.21 -4.57 -7.42
CA ARG A 197 -24.12 -3.87 -6.74
C ARG A 197 -23.76 -4.52 -5.41
N GLU A 198 -24.75 -4.89 -4.61
CA GLU A 198 -24.54 -5.60 -3.34
C GLU A 198 -23.93 -6.99 -3.56
N ASP A 199 -24.39 -7.73 -4.56
CA ASP A 199 -23.86 -9.06 -4.89
C ASP A 199 -22.39 -8.97 -5.36
N LEU A 200 -22.02 -7.91 -6.07
CA LEU A 200 -20.64 -7.63 -6.43
C LEU A 200 -19.81 -7.23 -5.21
N ASP A 201 -20.31 -6.36 -4.32
CA ASP A 201 -19.58 -5.99 -3.09
C ASP A 201 -19.34 -7.19 -2.16
N LYS A 202 -20.33 -8.09 -2.03
CA LYS A 202 -20.19 -9.36 -1.28
C LYS A 202 -19.12 -10.28 -1.88
N LYS A 203 -18.90 -10.19 -3.20
CA LYS A 203 -17.82 -10.90 -3.91
C LYS A 203 -16.49 -10.15 -3.89
N GLY A 204 -16.40 -9.05 -3.13
CA GLY A 204 -15.22 -8.23 -3.03
C GLY A 204 -14.99 -7.33 -4.25
N ILE A 205 -16.04 -6.95 -4.99
CA ILE A 205 -15.96 -6.05 -6.14
C ILE A 205 -16.73 -4.77 -5.86
N ILE A 206 -16.02 -3.64 -5.88
CA ILE A 206 -16.59 -2.30 -5.71
C ILE A 206 -16.82 -1.70 -7.10
N LEU A 207 -18.04 -1.20 -7.34
CA LEU A 207 -18.41 -0.51 -8.58
C LEU A 207 -18.28 1.01 -8.42
N GLU A 208 -17.52 1.63 -9.33
CA GLU A 208 -17.29 3.06 -9.42
C GLU A 208 -17.97 3.60 -10.68
N ASP A 209 -18.88 4.56 -10.53
CA ASP A 209 -19.59 5.16 -11.66
C ASP A 209 -18.89 6.47 -12.05
N GLU A 210 -18.32 6.51 -13.25
CA GLU A 210 -17.68 7.69 -13.84
C GLU A 210 -18.49 8.22 -15.03
N LYS A 211 -18.17 9.42 -15.52
CA LYS A 211 -18.81 10.02 -16.71
C LYS A 211 -18.61 9.16 -17.98
N SER A 212 -17.51 8.41 -18.04
CA SER A 212 -17.12 7.52 -19.15
C SER A 212 -17.77 6.13 -19.08
N GLY A 213 -18.36 5.75 -17.93
CA GLY A 213 -18.97 4.45 -17.72
C GLY A 213 -18.82 3.94 -16.29
N THR A 214 -19.25 2.70 -16.04
CA THR A 214 -19.03 2.01 -14.76
C THR A 214 -17.70 1.26 -14.80
N THR A 215 -16.77 1.65 -13.95
CA THR A 215 -15.52 0.93 -13.66
C THR A 215 -15.70 0.07 -12.39
N TRP A 216 -14.74 -0.80 -12.13
CA TRP A 216 -14.77 -1.67 -10.96
C TRP A 216 -13.37 -1.94 -10.44
N ARG A 217 -13.25 -2.08 -9.12
CA ARG A 217 -12.03 -2.48 -8.42
C ARG A 217 -12.30 -3.61 -7.43
N VAL A 218 -11.25 -4.36 -7.10
CA VAL A 218 -11.31 -5.37 -6.04
C VAL A 218 -11.23 -4.66 -4.69
N LYS A 219 -12.15 -4.98 -3.78
CA LYS A 219 -12.18 -4.53 -2.40
C LYS A 219 -10.93 -4.96 -1.68
#